data_AF-A0A6L2R5A2-F1
#
_entry.id   AF-A0A6L2R5A2-F1
#
_cell.length_a   1.000
_cell.length_b   1.000
_cell.length_c   1.000
_cell.angle_alpha   90.00
_cell.angle_beta   90.00
_cell.angle_gamma   90.00
#
_symmetry.space_group_name_H-M   'P 1'
#
loop_
_entity.id
_entity.type
_entity.pdbx_description
1 polymer ?
#
loop_
_entity_poly.entity_id
_entity_poly.type
_entity_poly.pdbx_seq_one_letter_code
_entity_poly.pdbx_strand_id
1 'polypeptide(L)'
;MDTQLDYEINKELGECYLVMGDFDKAEEYYRRAAGNNSKSAEPYMGLATVAVQRSELDKALVLYEKAAAVEESDKALCGIGLVYMEQGEHEKAYDYFSRALDKAPENIVALNCLIREAYRTDSVAKSLRHLEAALETGIGTEAVRVTLAGCLIWLGCGDEARRHLETVLGSNPAHDSARELIATMAA
;
A
#
# COMPACT_ATOMS: atom_id res chain seq x y z
N MET A 1 3.82 20.25 -28.58
CA MET A 1 2.54 19.53 -28.37
C MET A 1 2.72 18.03 -28.57
N ASP A 2 3.51 17.57 -29.55
CA ASP A 2 3.83 16.14 -29.78
C ASP A 2 4.40 15.41 -28.55
N THR A 3 5.37 15.98 -27.85
CA THR A 3 6.09 15.26 -26.78
C THR A 3 5.24 14.86 -25.57
N GLN A 4 4.19 15.62 -25.26
CA GLN A 4 3.27 15.25 -24.16
C GLN A 4 2.31 14.15 -24.59
N LEU A 5 1.84 14.19 -25.84
CA LEU A 5 0.96 13.15 -26.37
C LEU A 5 1.72 11.83 -26.53
N ASP A 6 2.96 11.90 -26.99
CA ASP A 6 3.85 10.74 -27.05
C ASP A 6 4.11 10.17 -25.65
N TYR A 7 4.31 11.01 -24.63
CA TYR A 7 4.44 10.57 -23.25
C TYR A 7 3.22 9.75 -22.79
N GLU A 8 2.01 10.32 -22.92
CA GLU A 8 0.79 9.66 -22.44
C GLU A 8 0.55 8.33 -23.18
N ILE A 9 0.69 8.32 -24.51
CA ILE A 9 0.48 7.11 -25.31
C ILE A 9 1.47 6.01 -24.90
N ASN A 10 2.74 6.34 -24.72
CA ASN A 10 3.73 5.35 -24.30
C ASN A 10 3.49 4.88 -22.87
N LYS A 11 3.04 5.75 -21.96
CA LYS A 11 2.69 5.37 -20.58
C LYS A 11 1.51 4.39 -20.56
N GLU A 12 0.41 4.73 -21.23
CA GLU A 12 -0.81 3.90 -21.29
C GLU A 12 -0.55 2.54 -21.99
N LEU A 13 0.29 2.53 -23.04
CA LEU A 13 0.74 1.27 -23.66
C LEU A 13 1.58 0.43 -22.69
N GLY A 14 2.47 1.06 -21.93
CA GLY A 14 3.23 0.40 -20.87
C GLY A 14 2.34 -0.27 -19.83
N GLU A 15 1.29 0.43 -19.37
CA GLU A 15 0.29 -0.11 -18.42
C GLU A 15 -0.48 -1.28 -19.02
N CYS A 16 -0.92 -1.16 -20.27
CA CYS A 16 -1.63 -2.22 -20.96
C CYS A 16 -0.76 -3.50 -21.07
N TYR A 17 0.50 -3.38 -21.48
CA TYR A 17 1.41 -4.52 -21.56
C TYR A 17 1.77 -5.09 -20.20
N LEU A 18 1.88 -4.26 -19.17
CA LEU A 18 2.08 -4.70 -17.79
C LEU A 18 0.92 -5.58 -17.32
N VAL A 19 -0.33 -5.15 -17.55
CA VAL A 19 -1.54 -5.92 -17.19
C VAL A 19 -1.64 -7.22 -17.99
N MET A 20 -1.19 -7.23 -19.25
CA MET A 20 -1.12 -8.44 -20.07
C MET A 20 0.04 -9.39 -19.68
N GLY A 21 0.94 -8.98 -18.78
CA GLY A 21 2.13 -9.75 -18.39
C GLY A 21 3.25 -9.76 -19.43
N ASP A 22 3.15 -8.95 -20.50
CA ASP A 22 4.22 -8.78 -21.49
C ASP A 22 5.21 -7.73 -20.97
N PHE A 23 6.07 -8.17 -20.04
CA PHE A 23 7.00 -7.30 -19.32
C PHE A 23 8.06 -6.66 -20.23
N ASP A 24 8.42 -7.31 -21.34
CA ASP A 24 9.39 -6.76 -22.30
C ASP A 24 8.82 -5.52 -22.99
N LYS A 25 7.60 -5.61 -23.51
CA LYS A 25 6.95 -4.45 -24.12
C LYS A 25 6.59 -3.39 -23.08
N ALA A 26 6.14 -3.79 -21.90
CA ALA A 26 5.89 -2.84 -20.81
C ALA A 26 7.14 -2.00 -20.51
N GLU A 27 8.31 -2.63 -20.37
CA GLU A 27 9.58 -1.93 -20.14
C GLU A 27 9.95 -1.01 -21.31
N GLU A 28 9.77 -1.47 -22.56
CA GLU A 28 10.03 -0.66 -23.76
C GLU A 28 9.20 0.64 -23.76
N TYR A 29 7.89 0.52 -23.55
CA TYR A 29 6.97 1.65 -23.61
C TYR A 29 7.13 2.59 -22.41
N TYR A 30 7.34 2.08 -21.20
CA TYR A 30 7.66 2.95 -20.06
C TYR A 30 9.01 3.66 -20.22
N ARG A 31 10.02 3.03 -20.84
CA ARG A 31 11.30 3.72 -21.16
C ARG A 31 11.10 4.87 -22.14
N ARG A 32 10.23 4.69 -23.15
CA ARG A 32 9.87 5.77 -24.08
C ARG A 32 9.15 6.90 -23.36
N ALA A 33 8.22 6.59 -22.46
CA ALA A 33 7.54 7.58 -21.62
C ALA A 33 8.49 8.28 -20.64
N ALA A 34 9.52 7.60 -20.15
CA ALA A 34 10.57 8.21 -19.32
C ALA A 34 11.54 9.11 -20.11
N GLY A 35 11.49 9.10 -21.45
CA GLY A 35 12.38 9.84 -22.32
C GLY A 35 12.27 11.37 -22.19
N ASN A 36 13.39 12.06 -22.40
CA ASN A 36 13.54 13.53 -22.45
C ASN A 36 12.76 14.32 -21.39
N ASN A 37 13.22 14.26 -20.13
CA ASN A 37 12.74 15.09 -19.02
C ASN A 37 11.25 14.91 -18.71
N SER A 38 10.77 13.65 -18.68
CA SER A 38 9.49 13.38 -18.02
C SER A 38 9.54 13.95 -16.60
N LYS A 39 8.69 14.95 -16.34
CA LYS A 39 8.46 15.53 -15.01
C LYS A 39 7.52 14.65 -14.18
N SER A 40 7.20 13.45 -14.66
CA SER A 40 6.28 12.53 -14.00
C SER A 40 7.03 11.37 -13.37
N ALA A 41 6.58 11.01 -12.17
CA ALA A 41 7.03 9.83 -11.44
C ALA A 41 6.49 8.52 -12.06
N GLU A 42 5.40 8.57 -12.83
CA GLU A 42 4.64 7.39 -13.27
C GLU A 42 5.44 6.40 -14.13
N PRO A 43 6.22 6.80 -15.15
CA PRO A 43 6.99 5.84 -15.93
C PRO A 43 8.05 5.12 -15.09
N TYR A 44 8.65 5.81 -14.13
CA TYR A 44 9.61 5.20 -13.21
C TYR A 44 8.93 4.17 -12.30
N MET A 45 7.72 4.45 -11.81
CA MET A 45 6.91 3.47 -11.06
C MET A 45 6.51 2.28 -11.93
N GLY A 46 6.14 2.51 -13.20
CA GLY A 46 5.85 1.45 -14.15
C GLY A 46 7.05 0.53 -14.40
N LEU A 47 8.23 1.11 -14.66
CA LEU A 47 9.49 0.37 -14.79
C LEU A 47 9.84 -0.38 -13.51
N ALA A 48 9.64 0.22 -12.35
CA ALA A 48 9.90 -0.41 -11.06
C ALA A 48 8.99 -1.62 -10.86
N THR A 49 7.71 -1.50 -11.20
CA THR A 49 6.73 -2.59 -11.12
C THR A 49 7.13 -3.74 -12.06
N VAL A 50 7.57 -3.44 -13.28
CA VAL A 50 8.13 -4.46 -14.20
C VAL A 50 9.34 -5.16 -13.58
N ALA A 51 10.26 -4.42 -12.95
CA ALA A 51 11.42 -4.99 -12.28
C ALA A 51 11.02 -5.90 -11.09
N VAL A 52 10.01 -5.51 -10.30
CA VAL A 52 9.45 -6.38 -9.24
C VAL A 52 8.90 -7.68 -9.81
N GLN A 53 8.13 -7.63 -10.89
CA GLN A 53 7.58 -8.83 -11.54
C GLN A 53 8.67 -9.78 -12.06
N ARG A 54 9.87 -9.24 -12.35
CA ARG A 54 11.05 -10.02 -12.73
C ARG A 54 11.94 -10.44 -11.55
N SER A 55 11.51 -10.19 -10.32
CA SER A 55 12.32 -10.38 -9.10
C SER A 55 13.64 -9.59 -9.10
N GLU A 56 13.73 -8.52 -9.88
CA GLU A 56 14.87 -7.59 -9.94
C GLU A 56 14.74 -6.51 -8.84
N LEU A 57 14.69 -6.92 -7.57
CA LEU A 57 14.33 -6.05 -6.45
C LEU A 57 15.24 -4.82 -6.30
N ASP A 58 16.56 -4.97 -6.46
CA ASP A 58 17.49 -3.85 -6.36
C ASP A 58 17.26 -2.79 -7.43
N LYS A 59 16.95 -3.23 -8.65
CA LYS A 59 16.61 -2.33 -9.77
C LYS A 59 15.25 -1.67 -9.54
N ALA A 60 14.27 -2.41 -9.02
CA ALA A 60 12.97 -1.88 -8.66
C ALA A 60 13.09 -0.77 -7.61
N LEU A 61 13.91 -0.98 -6.58
CA LEU A 61 14.17 0.02 -5.53
C LEU A 61 14.73 1.31 -6.13
N VAL A 62 15.77 1.23 -6.94
CA VAL A 62 16.37 2.40 -7.61
C VAL A 62 15.35 3.15 -8.49
N LEU A 63 14.45 2.42 -9.17
CA LEU A 63 13.42 3.01 -10.02
C LEU A 63 12.32 3.69 -9.19
N TYR A 64 11.86 3.09 -8.09
CA TYR A 64 10.93 3.74 -7.18
C TYR A 64 11.56 4.95 -6.46
N GLU A 65 12.83 4.89 -6.09
CA GLU A 65 13.54 6.05 -5.52
C GLU A 65 13.64 7.20 -6.52
N LYS A 66 13.88 6.91 -7.81
CA LYS A 66 13.80 7.91 -8.88
C LYS A 66 12.40 8.51 -8.99
N ALA A 67 11.35 7.68 -8.92
CA ALA A 67 9.98 8.15 -8.91
C ALA A 67 9.70 9.09 -7.73
N ALA A 68 10.10 8.68 -6.52
CA ALA A 68 9.95 9.46 -5.29
C ALA A 68 10.75 10.77 -5.29
N ALA A 69 11.89 10.81 -5.99
CA ALA A 69 12.68 12.02 -6.18
C ALA A 69 12.02 13.04 -7.13
N VAL A 70 11.19 12.58 -8.07
CA VAL A 70 10.36 13.46 -8.92
C VAL A 70 9.15 13.94 -8.15
N GLU A 71 8.39 13.00 -7.58
CA GLU A 71 7.26 13.26 -6.71
C GLU A 71 7.17 12.15 -5.66
N GLU A 72 7.29 12.54 -4.39
CA GLU A 72 7.11 11.63 -3.29
C GLU A 72 5.61 11.36 -3.09
N SER A 73 5.03 10.52 -3.94
CA SER A 73 3.62 10.09 -3.87
C SER A 73 3.46 8.89 -2.92
N ASP A 74 2.24 8.66 -2.45
CA ASP A 74 1.88 7.48 -1.67
C ASP A 74 2.17 6.19 -2.44
N LYS A 75 1.92 6.16 -3.76
CA LYS A 75 2.20 5.00 -4.63
C LYS A 75 3.69 4.68 -4.72
N ALA A 76 4.54 5.70 -4.90
CA ALA A 76 5.99 5.50 -4.95
C ALA A 76 6.52 4.99 -3.61
N LEU A 77 6.11 5.60 -2.50
CA LEU A 77 6.50 5.18 -1.14
C LEU A 77 6.01 3.76 -0.83
N CYS A 78 4.77 3.43 -1.18
CA CYS A 78 4.22 2.08 -1.02
C CYS A 78 5.02 1.06 -1.85
N GLY A 79 5.40 1.39 -3.09
CA GLY A 79 6.28 0.56 -3.92
C GLY A 79 7.64 0.29 -3.27
N ILE A 80 8.28 1.30 -2.70
CA ILE A 80 9.54 1.14 -1.94
C ILE A 80 9.32 0.22 -0.72
N GLY A 81 8.24 0.45 0.03
CA GLY A 81 7.87 -0.37 1.19
C GLY A 81 7.68 -1.85 0.82
N LEU A 82 7.00 -2.12 -0.29
CA LEU A 82 6.84 -3.49 -0.81
C LEU A 82 8.17 -4.13 -1.17
N VAL A 83 9.09 -3.41 -1.81
CA VAL A 83 10.43 -3.95 -2.13
C VAL A 83 11.21 -4.30 -0.86
N TYR A 84 11.24 -3.40 0.14
CA TYR A 84 11.90 -3.71 1.41
C TYR A 84 11.25 -4.88 2.15
N MET A 85 9.93 -4.99 2.08
CA MET A 85 9.18 -6.08 2.67
C MET A 85 9.55 -7.43 2.04
N GLU A 86 9.69 -7.50 0.71
CA GLU A 86 10.16 -8.69 0.00
C GLU A 86 11.64 -9.01 0.28
N GLN A 87 12.47 -8.00 0.54
CA GLN A 87 13.86 -8.17 0.96
C GLN A 87 14.01 -8.60 2.44
N GLY A 88 12.92 -8.61 3.22
CA GLY A 88 12.94 -8.93 4.65
C GLY A 88 13.35 -7.76 5.56
N GLU A 89 13.47 -6.55 5.02
CA GLU A 89 13.84 -5.33 5.74
C GLU A 89 12.58 -4.71 6.39
N HIS A 90 11.99 -5.43 7.35
CA HIS A 90 10.67 -5.14 7.93
C HIS A 90 10.53 -3.75 8.55
N GLU A 91 11.57 -3.25 9.24
CA GLU A 91 11.54 -1.91 9.84
C GLU A 91 11.51 -0.80 8.78
N LYS A 92 12.27 -0.96 7.69
CA LYS A 92 12.25 -0.01 6.57
C LYS A 92 10.91 -0.05 5.87
N ALA A 93 10.40 -1.26 5.60
CA ALA A 93 9.08 -1.43 4.99
C ALA A 93 7.99 -0.69 5.78
N TYR A 94 7.99 -0.85 7.11
CA TYR A 94 7.08 -0.14 8.01
C TYR A 94 7.18 1.39 7.87
N ASP A 95 8.40 1.96 7.87
CA ASP A 95 8.59 3.41 7.73
C ASP A 95 8.02 3.95 6.40
N TYR A 96 8.32 3.27 5.30
CA TYR A 96 7.84 3.69 3.98
C TYR A 96 6.31 3.55 3.84
N PHE A 97 5.70 2.49 4.39
CA PHE A 97 4.23 2.38 4.42
C PHE A 97 3.60 3.46 5.30
N SER A 98 4.21 3.78 6.45
CA SER A 98 3.75 4.83 7.34
C SER A 98 3.75 6.19 6.60
N ARG A 99 4.83 6.52 5.89
CA ARG A 99 4.92 7.75 5.10
C ARG A 99 3.95 7.78 3.92
N ALA A 100 3.66 6.62 3.31
CA ALA A 100 2.63 6.52 2.27
C ALA A 100 1.24 6.87 2.82
N LEU A 101 0.90 6.35 4.01
CA LEU A 101 -0.38 6.62 4.68
C LEU A 101 -0.49 8.03 5.24
N ASP A 102 0.63 8.65 5.62
CA ASP A 102 0.67 10.08 5.97
C ASP A 102 0.28 10.98 4.77
N LYS A 103 0.41 10.49 3.54
CA LYS A 103 -0.02 11.19 2.31
C LYS A 103 -1.42 10.80 1.86
N ALA A 104 -1.75 9.51 1.94
CA ALA A 104 -3.03 8.96 1.53
C ALA A 104 -3.50 7.90 2.54
N PRO A 105 -4.24 8.30 3.59
CA PRO A 105 -4.77 7.38 4.60
C PRO A 105 -5.69 6.29 4.01
N GLU A 106 -6.28 6.56 2.85
CA GLU A 106 -7.14 5.64 2.10
C GLU A 106 -6.38 4.57 1.30
N ASN A 107 -5.04 4.59 1.28
CA ASN A 107 -4.25 3.59 0.57
C ASN A 107 -4.30 2.24 1.31
N ILE A 108 -5.33 1.44 1.00
CA ILE A 108 -5.60 0.14 1.64
C ILE A 108 -4.43 -0.84 1.48
N VAL A 109 -3.68 -0.78 0.37
CA VAL A 109 -2.50 -1.64 0.17
C VAL A 109 -1.42 -1.29 1.18
N ALA A 110 -1.08 -0.01 1.31
CA ALA A 110 -0.11 0.47 2.30
C ALA A 110 -0.59 0.18 3.72
N LEU A 111 -1.88 0.35 4.02
CA LEU A 111 -2.45 0.08 5.34
C LEU A 111 -2.30 -1.40 5.72
N ASN A 112 -2.73 -2.31 4.85
CA ASN A 112 -2.63 -3.74 5.11
C ASN A 112 -1.18 -4.20 5.29
N CYS A 113 -0.26 -3.68 4.46
CA CYS A 113 1.15 -4.01 4.58
C CYS A 113 1.76 -3.42 5.86
N LEU A 114 1.45 -2.17 6.20
CA LEU A 114 1.86 -1.55 7.46
C LEU A 114 1.44 -2.41 8.65
N ILE A 115 0.18 -2.82 8.73
CA ILE A 115 -0.33 -3.63 9.85
C ILE A 115 0.42 -4.96 9.93
N ARG A 116 0.65 -5.62 8.80
CA ARG A 116 1.43 -6.87 8.76
C ARG A 116 2.85 -6.68 9.30
N GLU A 117 3.53 -5.61 8.87
CA GLU A 117 4.89 -5.32 9.34
C GLU A 117 4.90 -4.82 10.80
N ALA A 118 3.83 -4.18 11.26
CA ALA A 118 3.68 -3.74 12.64
C ALA A 118 3.65 -4.90 13.63
N TYR A 119 2.97 -6.00 13.30
CA TYR A 119 2.99 -7.22 14.11
C TYR A 119 4.38 -7.87 14.15
N ARG A 120 5.18 -7.74 13.08
CA ARG A 120 6.54 -8.30 13.02
C ARG A 120 7.58 -7.46 13.77
N THR A 121 7.37 -6.15 13.81
CA THR A 121 8.31 -5.16 14.38
C THR A 121 7.85 -4.63 15.75
N ASP A 122 6.84 -5.27 16.36
CA ASP A 122 6.20 -4.86 17.62
C ASP A 122 5.78 -3.37 17.65
N SER A 123 5.39 -2.85 16.48
CA SER A 123 5.00 -1.45 16.27
C SER A 123 3.49 -1.28 16.13
N VAL A 124 2.69 -2.27 16.57
CA VAL A 124 1.22 -2.28 16.48
C VAL A 124 0.59 -1.02 17.09
N ALA A 125 1.07 -0.59 18.26
CA ALA A 125 0.57 0.63 18.91
C ALA A 125 0.77 1.89 18.06
N LYS A 126 1.88 1.98 17.32
CA LYS A 126 2.18 3.13 16.45
C LYS A 126 1.29 3.13 15.20
N SER A 127 0.79 1.97 14.78
CA SER A 127 -0.09 1.86 13.62
C SER A 127 -1.53 2.28 13.87
N LEU A 128 -1.96 2.39 15.14
CA LEU A 128 -3.34 2.79 15.47
C LEU A 128 -3.70 4.14 14.86
N ARG A 129 -2.77 5.11 14.86
CA ARG A 129 -2.97 6.43 14.25
C ARG A 129 -3.35 6.35 12.78
N HIS A 130 -2.80 5.38 12.05
CA HIS A 130 -3.05 5.19 10.62
C HIS A 130 -4.40 4.54 10.36
N LEU A 131 -4.81 3.61 11.23
CA LEU A 131 -6.14 3.00 11.17
C LEU A 131 -7.24 4.02 11.50
N GLU A 132 -7.00 4.88 12.49
CA GLU A 132 -7.91 5.97 12.85
C GLU A 132 -8.06 6.95 11.68
N ALA A 133 -6.95 7.40 11.10
CA ALA A 133 -6.97 8.27 9.91
C ALA A 133 -7.70 7.60 8.73
N ALA A 134 -7.47 6.31 8.48
CA ALA A 134 -8.17 5.56 7.43
C ALA A 134 -9.68 5.48 7.69
N LEU A 135 -10.12 5.31 8.95
CA LEU A 135 -11.54 5.32 9.30
C LEU A 135 -12.23 6.65 9.00
N GLU A 136 -11.53 7.77 9.17
CA GLU A 136 -12.06 9.09 8.88
C GLU A 136 -12.33 9.31 7.38
N THR A 137 -11.59 8.62 6.50
CA THR A 137 -11.84 8.66 5.04
C THR A 137 -13.15 7.98 4.63
N GLY A 138 -13.69 7.11 5.49
CA GLY A 138 -14.88 6.31 5.22
C GLY A 138 -14.68 5.12 4.28
N ILE A 139 -13.52 4.98 3.64
CA ILE A 139 -13.22 3.87 2.72
C ILE A 139 -12.98 2.59 3.50
N GLY A 140 -13.69 1.51 3.14
CA GLY A 140 -13.51 0.20 3.76
C GLY A 140 -13.80 0.19 5.27
N THR A 141 -14.65 1.09 5.76
CA THR A 141 -14.89 1.32 7.19
C THR A 141 -15.09 0.05 8.01
N GLU A 142 -15.85 -0.93 7.51
CA GLU A 142 -16.04 -2.22 8.21
C GLU A 142 -14.73 -3.00 8.36
N ALA A 143 -14.00 -3.19 7.27
CA ALA A 143 -12.72 -3.88 7.26
C ALA A 143 -11.67 -3.17 8.14
N VAL A 144 -11.59 -1.84 8.05
CA VAL A 144 -10.67 -1.06 8.88
C VAL A 144 -11.04 -1.16 10.37
N ARG A 145 -12.33 -1.16 10.73
CA ARG A 145 -12.77 -1.38 12.12
C ARG A 145 -12.40 -2.76 12.64
N VAL A 146 -12.54 -3.80 11.81
CA VAL A 146 -12.14 -5.17 12.17
C VAL A 146 -10.63 -5.25 12.39
N THR A 147 -9.83 -4.67 11.49
CA THR A 147 -8.36 -4.61 11.63
C THR A 147 -7.94 -3.82 12.87
N LEU A 148 -8.59 -2.69 13.16
CA LEU A 148 -8.36 -1.90 14.38
C LEU A 148 -8.70 -2.69 15.64
N ALA A 149 -9.84 -3.39 15.66
CA ALA A 149 -10.20 -4.25 16.77
C ALA A 149 -9.15 -5.36 17.00
N GLY A 150 -8.64 -6.00 15.94
CA GLY A 150 -7.55 -6.96 16.05
C GLY A 150 -6.28 -6.37 16.69
N CYS A 151 -5.89 -5.16 16.28
CA CYS A 151 -4.74 -4.46 16.86
C CYS A 151 -4.98 -4.11 18.34
N LEU A 152 -6.18 -3.67 18.70
CA LEU A 152 -6.56 -3.34 20.07
C LEU A 152 -6.57 -4.58 20.98
N ILE A 153 -7.03 -5.74 20.46
CA ILE A 153 -6.97 -7.02 21.18
C ILE A 153 -5.50 -7.39 21.47
N TRP A 154 -4.62 -7.27 20.47
CA TRP A 154 -3.19 -7.54 20.64
C TRP A 154 -2.54 -6.67 21.73
N LEU A 155 -2.98 -5.41 21.85
CA LEU A 155 -2.51 -4.46 22.86
C LEU A 155 -3.19 -4.62 24.23
N GLY A 156 -4.15 -5.53 24.38
CA GLY A 156 -4.91 -5.74 25.62
C GLY A 156 -6.07 -4.77 25.84
N CYS A 157 -6.40 -3.92 24.86
CA CYS A 157 -7.50 -2.95 24.89
C CYS A 157 -8.84 -3.59 24.47
N GLY A 158 -9.25 -4.65 25.17
CA GLY A 158 -10.42 -5.46 24.80
C GLY A 158 -11.75 -4.69 24.78
N ASP A 159 -11.97 -3.76 25.70
CA ASP A 159 -13.23 -3.00 25.75
C ASP A 159 -13.43 -2.11 24.52
N GLU A 160 -12.37 -1.47 24.04
CA GLU A 160 -12.41 -0.65 22.84
C GLU A 160 -12.59 -1.50 21.59
N ALA A 161 -11.84 -2.61 21.49
CA ALA A 161 -12.00 -3.57 20.40
C ALA A 161 -13.46 -4.06 20.28
N ARG A 162 -14.09 -4.39 21.40
CA ARG A 162 -15.49 -4.84 21.43
C ARG A 162 -16.44 -3.79 20.86
N ARG A 163 -16.29 -2.51 21.22
CA ARG A 163 -17.15 -1.42 20.68
C ARG A 163 -17.04 -1.32 19.16
N HIS A 164 -15.82 -1.44 18.62
CA HIS A 164 -15.61 -1.41 17.16
C HIS A 164 -16.29 -2.60 16.47
N LEU A 165 -16.16 -3.81 17.03
CA LEU A 165 -16.78 -5.01 16.48
C LEU A 165 -18.32 -4.98 16.58
N GLU A 166 -18.88 -4.51 17.70
CA GLU A 166 -20.33 -4.32 17.86
C GLU A 166 -20.89 -3.31 16.87
N THR A 167 -20.14 -2.25 16.57
CA THR A 167 -20.52 -1.29 15.51
C THR A 167 -20.61 -1.98 14.15
N VAL A 168 -19.62 -2.83 13.80
CA VAL A 168 -19.63 -3.58 12.53
C VAL A 168 -20.81 -4.55 12.49
N LEU A 169 -21.07 -5.30 13.56
CA LEU A 169 -22.18 -6.26 13.61
C LEU A 169 -23.56 -5.59 13.64
N GLY A 170 -23.66 -4.36 14.15
CA GLY A 170 -24.90 -3.58 14.10
C GLY A 170 -25.29 -3.21 12.66
N SER A 171 -24.30 -2.92 11.80
CA SER A 171 -24.51 -2.63 10.38
C SER A 171 -24.58 -3.89 9.53
N ASN A 172 -23.73 -4.88 9.82
CA ASN A 172 -23.61 -6.14 9.10
C ASN A 172 -23.54 -7.33 10.09
N PRO A 173 -24.68 -7.86 10.54
CA PRO A 173 -24.73 -8.94 11.51
C PRO A 173 -24.10 -10.26 11.03
N ALA A 174 -23.93 -10.43 9.72
CA ALA A 174 -23.36 -11.63 9.09
C ALA A 174 -21.84 -11.51 8.84
N HIS A 175 -21.18 -10.47 9.34
CA HIS A 175 -19.74 -10.29 9.12
C HIS A 175 -18.92 -11.34 9.90
N ASP A 176 -18.38 -12.34 9.19
CA ASP A 176 -17.72 -13.51 9.77
C ASP A 176 -16.55 -13.15 10.69
N SER A 177 -15.59 -12.34 10.20
CA SER A 177 -14.39 -11.97 10.97
C SER A 177 -14.73 -11.22 12.26
N ALA A 178 -15.76 -10.36 12.24
CA ALA A 178 -16.15 -9.60 13.41
C ALA A 178 -16.78 -10.50 14.49
N ARG A 179 -17.57 -11.50 14.07
CA ARG A 179 -18.15 -12.50 14.98
C ARG A 179 -17.10 -13.39 15.60
N GLU A 180 -16.14 -13.83 14.79
CA GLU A 180 -15.03 -14.68 15.25
C GLU A 180 -14.22 -13.96 16.34
N LEU A 181 -13.84 -12.70 16.09
CA LEU A 181 -13.08 -11.89 17.06
C LEU A 181 -13.87 -11.64 18.35
N ILE A 182 -15.18 -11.37 18.29
CA ILE A 182 -15.98 -11.24 19.53
C ILE A 182 -16.03 -12.54 20.31
N ALA A 183 -16.16 -13.68 19.62
CA ALA A 183 -16.24 -14.99 20.25
C ALA A 183 -14.92 -15.35 20.97
N THR A 184 -13.77 -15.04 20.38
CA THR A 184 -12.46 -15.29 21.01
C THR A 184 -12.24 -14.41 22.25
N MET A 185 -12.83 -13.22 22.31
CA MET A 185 -12.75 -12.32 23.47
C MET A 185 -13.70 -12.69 24.62
N ALA A 186 -14.65 -13.59 24.39
CA ALA A 186 -15.63 -14.02 25.39
C ALA A 186 -15.25 -15.34 26.11
N ALA A 187 -14.19 -16.01 25.63
CA ALA A 187 -13.63 -17.24 26.18
C ALA A 187 -12.50 -16.95 27.17
#